data_AF-A0A1V4RYZ3-F1
#
_entry.id   AF-A0A1V4RYZ3-F1
#
_cell.length_a   1.000
_cell.length_b   1.000
_cell.length_c   1.000
_cell.angle_alpha   90.00
_cell.angle_beta   90.00
_cell.angle_gamma   90.00
#
_symmetry.space_group_name_H-M   'P 1'
#
loop_
_entity.id
_entity.type
_entity.pdbx_description
1 polymer ?
#
loop_
_entity_poly.entity_id
_entity_poly.type
_entity_poly.pdbx_seq_one_letter_code
_entity_poly.pdbx_strand_id
1 'polypeptide(L)'
;MNITKKHDWERIIRRMELLMRLKSFPVGFKMLKKKEEIDDIPFMRRAANKMTLCQMITLARNFDWTVGAELSDFMSPMCPSILGLTDTPELYKDGTFRSIVWVKTKADGRKFEESVPRMPMGKYEAVVMAPLVYNPFEPDIVLIYANPAQMMLLINSLQFEKYEVMQFFCVGESSCSDAIARCYLTGKPSLTIPCYGERRYGHAQDEDLVMAVPAGMMEKALNGMETLYRRGIRYPISYAGAEQDLASAFPMSYGGMDELAKLRGKDNRLLLGVTGGIASGKTAVSDMLKELGAPVIDFDILARQVVEPDKLAWKEIVAYFGEQILMEDRTLDRKKLSDIVFRDLEKRKKLESFTHPRIHEEFVKQVNEITRETITREEAVNILNAQLPIDEKVEYADFVINNDKSIDETKKQVEELWKKLKQIQKDRIKDKA
;
A
#
# COMPACT_ATOMS: atom_id res chain seq x y z
N MET A 1 -3.24 17.73 -28.07
CA MET A 1 -2.82 18.36 -26.80
C MET A 1 -3.20 17.40 -25.68
N ASN A 2 -2.24 16.61 -25.17
CA ASN A 2 -2.48 15.77 -24.01
C ASN A 2 -2.50 16.69 -22.78
N ILE A 3 -3.69 16.92 -22.23
CA ILE A 3 -3.85 17.52 -20.91
C ILE A 3 -3.28 16.48 -19.94
N THR A 4 -2.01 16.63 -19.55
CA THR A 4 -1.42 15.87 -18.46
C THR A 4 -2.28 16.13 -17.23
N LYS A 5 -2.95 15.07 -16.75
CA LYS A 5 -3.78 15.12 -15.55
C LYS A 5 -2.87 15.55 -14.41
N LYS A 6 -3.02 16.79 -13.92
CA LYS A 6 -2.24 17.33 -12.82
C LYS A 6 -2.50 16.46 -11.58
N HIS A 7 -1.48 15.88 -10.99
CA HIS A 7 -1.64 15.07 -9.79
C HIS A 7 -2.04 15.98 -8.61
N ASP A 8 -2.93 15.48 -7.76
CA ASP A 8 -3.21 16.09 -6.46
C ASP A 8 -2.17 15.59 -5.46
N TRP A 9 -1.02 16.25 -5.43
CA TRP A 9 0.11 15.86 -4.60
C TRP A 9 -0.20 16.02 -3.12
N GLU A 10 -0.99 17.02 -2.74
CA GLU A 10 -1.41 17.19 -1.35
C GLU A 10 -2.15 15.94 -0.85
N ARG A 11 -3.16 15.47 -1.59
CA ARG A 11 -3.89 14.25 -1.25
C ARG A 11 -2.97 13.04 -1.14
N ILE A 12 -2.08 12.84 -2.11
CA ILE A 12 -1.18 11.67 -2.14
C ILE A 12 -0.25 11.71 -0.93
N ILE A 13 0.45 12.82 -0.73
CA ILE A 13 1.48 12.96 0.30
C ILE A 13 0.88 12.91 1.70
N ARG A 14 -0.21 13.65 1.97
CA ARG A 14 -0.86 13.61 3.29
C ARG A 14 -1.31 12.19 3.65
N ARG A 15 -1.81 11.44 2.66
CA ARG A 15 -2.24 10.06 2.88
C ARG A 15 -1.06 9.15 3.16
N MET A 16 0.04 9.27 2.43
CA MET A 16 1.27 8.52 2.68
C MET A 16 1.88 8.86 4.04
N GLU A 17 1.88 10.13 4.46
CA GLU A 17 2.37 10.56 5.78
C GLU A 17 1.58 9.90 6.92
N LEU A 18 0.26 9.74 6.77
CA LEU A 18 -0.57 9.03 7.75
C LEU A 18 -0.24 7.53 7.81
N LEU A 19 -0.04 6.90 6.65
CA LEU A 19 0.20 5.45 6.54
C LEU A 19 1.63 5.05 6.94
N MET A 20 2.61 5.89 6.62
CA MET A 20 4.04 5.61 6.86
C MET A 20 4.59 6.32 8.09
N ARG A 21 3.98 7.42 8.55
CA ARG A 21 4.51 8.30 9.63
C ARG A 21 5.94 8.76 9.33
N LEU A 22 6.15 9.32 8.14
CA LEU A 22 7.45 9.82 7.71
C LEU A 22 7.95 10.93 8.64
N LYS A 23 9.26 10.98 8.88
CA LYS A 23 9.91 12.01 9.72
C LYS A 23 10.20 13.32 8.96
N SER A 24 10.08 13.30 7.64
CA SER A 24 10.40 14.43 6.77
C SER A 24 9.53 14.38 5.51
N PHE A 25 9.37 15.52 4.83
CA PHE A 25 8.53 15.60 3.64
C PHE A 25 9.12 14.79 2.47
N PRO A 26 8.28 14.05 1.72
CA PRO A 26 8.64 13.59 0.39
C PRO A 26 9.00 14.77 -0.52
N VAL A 27 10.18 14.71 -1.13
CA VAL A 27 10.75 15.80 -1.94
C VAL A 27 10.45 15.56 -3.40
N GLY A 28 9.73 16.47 -4.03
CA GLY A 28 9.59 16.53 -5.47
C GLY A 28 10.88 17.03 -6.07
N PHE A 29 11.42 16.31 -7.03
CA PHE A 29 12.66 16.63 -7.73
C PHE A 29 12.36 16.77 -9.22
N LYS A 30 12.64 17.94 -9.77
CA LYS A 30 12.36 18.29 -11.17
C LYS A 30 13.61 18.77 -11.87
N MET A 31 13.81 18.30 -13.10
CA MET A 31 14.88 18.73 -13.97
C MET A 31 14.33 19.74 -14.99
N LEU A 32 15.04 20.85 -15.14
CA LEU A 32 14.62 21.98 -15.97
C LEU A 32 15.49 22.00 -17.23
N LYS A 33 14.83 22.11 -18.40
CA LYS A 33 15.53 22.12 -19.68
C LYS A 33 16.32 23.40 -19.86
N LYS A 34 15.81 24.49 -19.31
CA LYS A 34 16.41 25.81 -19.33
C LYS A 34 16.49 26.35 -17.91
N LYS A 35 17.61 26.97 -17.57
CA LYS A 35 17.81 27.53 -16.23
C LYS A 35 16.85 28.68 -15.90
N GLU A 36 16.36 29.40 -16.92
CA GLU A 36 15.40 30.50 -16.76
C GLU A 36 14.04 30.00 -16.25
N GLU A 37 13.70 28.71 -16.45
CA GLU A 37 12.47 28.11 -15.93
C GLU A 37 12.42 28.08 -14.39
N ILE A 38 13.55 28.31 -13.71
CA ILE A 38 13.57 28.43 -12.24
C ILE A 38 12.74 29.63 -11.77
N ASP A 39 12.76 30.72 -12.52
CA ASP A 39 12.13 31.98 -12.10
C ASP A 39 10.59 31.90 -12.11
N ASP A 40 10.04 30.90 -12.82
CA ASP A 40 8.61 30.62 -12.87
C ASP A 40 8.12 29.73 -11.70
N ILE A 41 9.03 29.21 -10.87
CA ILE A 41 8.68 28.30 -9.76
C ILE A 41 8.20 29.12 -8.54
N PRO A 42 7.00 28.86 -8.00
CA PRO A 42 6.49 29.55 -6.82
C PRO A 42 7.38 29.36 -5.58
N PHE A 43 7.49 30.41 -4.75
CA PHE A 43 8.22 30.39 -3.47
C PHE A 43 9.70 29.98 -3.58
N MET A 44 10.29 30.18 -4.76
CA MET A 44 11.66 29.81 -5.07
C MET A 44 12.66 30.54 -4.16
N ARG A 45 13.52 29.78 -3.46
CA ARG A 45 14.64 30.30 -2.68
C ARG A 45 15.97 29.93 -3.33
N ARG A 46 16.88 30.91 -3.41
CA ARG A 46 18.27 30.74 -3.79
C ARG A 46 19.15 30.82 -2.54
N ALA A 47 20.13 29.93 -2.44
CA ALA A 47 21.08 29.97 -1.34
C ALA A 47 22.08 31.12 -1.54
N ALA A 48 22.46 31.78 -0.45
CA ALA A 48 23.48 32.84 -0.50
C ALA A 48 24.90 32.31 -0.80
N ASN A 49 25.14 31.02 -0.53
CA ASN A 49 26.42 30.35 -0.72
C ASN A 49 26.23 29.12 -1.60
N LYS A 50 27.31 28.67 -2.25
CA LYS A 50 27.30 27.41 -3.00
C LYS A 50 27.01 26.23 -2.07
N MET A 51 26.17 25.30 -2.52
CA MET A 51 25.72 24.16 -1.70
C MET A 51 26.02 22.82 -2.36
N THR A 52 25.99 21.77 -1.54
CA THR A 52 25.89 20.39 -2.04
C THR A 52 24.44 20.05 -2.36
N LEU A 53 24.23 19.08 -3.26
CA LEU A 53 22.88 18.58 -3.56
C LEU A 53 22.16 18.07 -2.31
N CYS A 54 22.88 17.38 -1.44
CA CYS A 54 22.33 16.82 -0.20
C CYS A 54 21.76 17.91 0.70
N GLN A 55 22.46 19.04 0.88
CA GLN A 55 21.95 20.16 1.67
C GLN A 55 20.69 20.78 1.07
N MET A 56 20.62 20.90 -0.26
CA MET A 56 19.42 21.42 -0.94
C MET A 56 18.23 20.48 -0.71
N ILE A 57 18.45 19.17 -0.79
CA ILE A 57 17.43 18.17 -0.48
C ILE A 57 16.96 18.36 0.96
N THR A 58 17.88 18.50 1.93
CA THR A 58 17.54 18.75 3.35
C THR A 58 16.68 19.98 3.55
N LEU A 59 16.99 21.09 2.88
CA LEU A 59 16.19 22.30 2.94
C LEU A 59 14.74 22.05 2.49
N ALA A 60 14.54 21.23 1.45
CA ALA A 60 13.20 20.79 1.07
C ALA A 60 12.60 19.84 2.13
N ARG A 61 13.23 18.70 2.43
CA ARG A 61 12.62 17.65 3.28
C ARG A 61 12.36 18.07 4.73
N ASN A 62 13.19 18.94 5.31
CA ASN A 62 13.16 19.25 6.74
C ASN A 62 12.79 20.70 7.05
N PHE A 63 12.99 21.63 6.12
CA PHE A 63 12.78 23.06 6.36
C PHE A 63 11.67 23.67 5.51
N ASP A 64 11.00 22.85 4.69
CA ASP A 64 9.88 23.29 3.86
C ASP A 64 10.27 24.40 2.86
N TRP A 65 11.43 24.26 2.24
CA TRP A 65 11.89 25.21 1.24
C TRP A 65 11.71 24.66 -0.17
N THR A 66 11.29 25.53 -1.08
CA THR A 66 11.51 25.32 -2.51
C THR A 66 12.91 25.85 -2.84
N VAL A 67 13.80 24.97 -3.30
CA VAL A 67 15.23 25.27 -3.58
C VAL A 67 15.61 24.79 -4.97
N GLY A 68 16.39 25.60 -5.68
CA GLY A 68 16.71 25.41 -7.09
C GLY A 68 18.17 25.75 -7.33
N ALA A 69 18.78 25.03 -8.26
CA ALA A 69 20.21 25.14 -8.53
C ALA A 69 20.52 24.99 -10.02
N GLU A 70 21.31 25.92 -10.53
CA GLU A 70 22.06 25.78 -11.79
C GLU A 70 23.52 25.39 -11.49
N LEU A 71 24.32 25.16 -12.53
CA LEU A 71 25.72 24.72 -12.38
C LEU A 71 26.55 25.60 -11.44
N SER A 72 26.32 26.93 -11.45
CA SER A 72 27.08 27.90 -10.67
C SER A 72 26.80 27.83 -9.15
N ASP A 73 25.66 27.27 -8.75
CA ASP A 73 25.19 27.15 -7.36
C ASP A 73 25.84 25.97 -6.61
N PHE A 74 26.47 25.03 -7.33
CA PHE A 74 27.07 23.84 -6.72
C PHE A 74 28.48 24.12 -6.17
N MET A 75 28.76 23.59 -4.99
CA MET A 75 30.05 23.72 -4.31
C MET A 75 31.20 23.02 -5.05
N SER A 76 30.91 21.91 -5.74
CA SER A 76 31.88 21.05 -6.41
C SER A 76 31.25 20.47 -7.68
N PRO A 77 32.03 20.16 -8.74
CA PRO A 77 31.51 19.58 -9.98
C PRO A 77 30.93 18.17 -9.82
N MET A 78 31.06 17.53 -8.65
CA MET A 78 30.59 16.16 -8.40
C MET A 78 29.07 15.98 -8.49
N CYS A 79 28.30 16.76 -7.74
CA CYS A 79 26.85 16.70 -7.82
C CYS A 79 26.31 17.07 -9.21
N PRO A 80 26.74 18.20 -9.83
CA PRO A 80 26.23 18.56 -11.14
C PRO A 80 26.66 17.59 -12.25
N SER A 81 27.79 16.87 -12.13
CA SER A 81 28.15 15.84 -13.11
C SER A 81 27.24 14.60 -13.05
N ILE A 82 26.77 14.22 -11.86
CA ILE A 82 25.76 13.16 -11.69
C ILE A 82 24.44 13.55 -12.35
N LEU A 83 24.05 14.83 -12.21
CA LEU A 83 22.82 15.39 -12.79
C LEU A 83 22.93 15.72 -14.29
N GLY A 84 24.10 15.54 -14.91
CA GLY A 84 24.33 15.84 -16.32
C GLY A 84 24.47 17.34 -16.65
N LEU A 85 24.70 18.19 -15.66
CA LEU A 85 24.88 19.64 -15.85
C LEU A 85 26.31 20.03 -16.26
N THR A 86 27.28 19.16 -16.02
CA THR A 86 28.68 19.34 -16.42
C THR A 86 29.35 17.99 -16.66
N ASP A 87 30.44 17.99 -17.42
CA ASP A 87 31.30 16.81 -17.52
C ASP A 87 32.07 16.56 -16.20
N THR A 88 32.47 15.32 -16.00
CA THR A 88 33.30 14.91 -14.86
C THR A 88 34.74 15.36 -15.09
N PRO A 89 35.39 16.07 -14.14
CA PRO A 89 36.76 16.53 -14.34
C PRO A 89 37.77 15.38 -14.43
N GLU A 90 38.90 15.61 -15.13
CA GLU A 90 39.87 14.55 -15.44
C GLU A 90 40.47 13.86 -14.20
N LEU A 91 40.71 14.62 -13.12
CA LEU A 91 41.20 14.09 -11.84
C LEU A 91 40.27 13.06 -11.18
N TYR A 92 39.00 13.05 -11.58
CA TYR A 92 38.03 12.03 -11.16
C TYR A 92 38.03 10.86 -12.14
N LYS A 93 37.99 11.14 -13.44
CA LYS A 93 38.00 10.14 -14.52
C LYS A 93 39.24 9.24 -14.49
N ASP A 94 40.41 9.80 -14.20
CA ASP A 94 41.67 9.06 -14.17
C ASP A 94 41.88 8.23 -12.87
N GLY A 95 40.92 8.35 -11.94
CA GLY A 95 40.87 7.66 -10.66
C GLY A 95 41.64 8.33 -9.53
N THR A 96 42.29 9.48 -9.76
CA THR A 96 43.12 10.16 -8.74
C THR A 96 42.33 10.50 -7.50
N PHE A 97 41.21 11.23 -7.64
CA PHE A 97 40.39 11.63 -6.50
C PHE A 97 39.91 10.43 -5.68
N ARG A 98 39.39 9.39 -6.36
CA ARG A 98 38.90 8.18 -5.70
C ARG A 98 40.03 7.44 -4.98
N SER A 99 41.24 7.41 -5.54
CA SER A 99 42.39 6.76 -4.91
C SER A 99 42.95 7.50 -3.69
N ILE A 100 42.70 8.81 -3.60
CA ILE A 100 43.11 9.61 -2.45
C ILE A 100 42.17 9.36 -1.27
N VAL A 101 40.88 9.16 -1.56
CA VAL A 101 39.82 9.22 -0.53
C VAL A 101 39.20 7.85 -0.22
N TRP A 102 38.97 7.01 -1.22
CA TRP A 102 38.04 5.88 -1.11
C TRP A 102 38.64 4.51 -1.40
N VAL A 103 39.61 4.43 -2.31
CA VAL A 103 40.19 3.15 -2.76
C VAL A 103 41.70 3.22 -2.81
N LYS A 104 42.38 2.08 -2.71
CA LYS A 104 43.84 2.05 -2.56
C LYS A 104 44.60 2.49 -3.83
N THR A 105 44.05 2.25 -5.01
CA THR A 105 44.77 2.42 -6.28
C THR A 105 44.00 3.32 -7.26
N LYS A 106 44.71 4.04 -8.14
CA LYS A 106 44.08 4.77 -9.26
C LYS A 106 43.30 3.86 -10.20
N ALA A 107 43.74 2.61 -10.36
CA ALA A 107 43.04 1.64 -11.20
C ALA A 107 41.66 1.30 -10.62
N ASP A 108 41.57 1.04 -9.32
CA ASP A 108 40.28 0.87 -8.65
C ASP A 108 39.48 2.18 -8.60
N GLY A 109 40.17 3.32 -8.55
CA GLY A 109 39.56 4.64 -8.64
C GLY A 109 38.84 4.89 -9.96
N ARG A 110 39.39 4.41 -11.08
CA ARG A 110 38.72 4.44 -12.38
C ARG A 110 37.50 3.54 -12.41
N LYS A 111 37.64 2.29 -11.95
CA LYS A 111 36.50 1.35 -11.85
C LYS A 111 35.37 1.91 -10.98
N PHE A 112 35.73 2.58 -9.89
CA PHE A 112 34.77 3.30 -9.05
C PHE A 112 34.05 4.36 -9.88
N GLU A 113 34.78 5.25 -10.55
CA GLU A 113 34.18 6.38 -11.25
C GLU A 113 33.32 5.94 -12.46
N GLU A 114 33.73 4.87 -13.14
CA GLU A 114 33.01 4.20 -14.24
C GLU A 114 31.70 3.55 -13.77
N SER A 115 31.62 3.08 -12.52
CA SER A 115 30.43 2.41 -12.00
C SER A 115 29.31 3.38 -11.58
N VAL A 116 29.63 4.66 -11.36
CA VAL A 116 28.68 5.71 -10.95
C VAL A 116 27.72 6.06 -12.10
N PRO A 117 26.42 5.79 -11.97
CA PRO A 117 25.44 6.19 -12.98
C PRO A 117 25.35 7.72 -13.11
N ARG A 118 25.30 8.25 -14.33
CA ARG A 118 25.16 9.69 -14.57
C ARG A 118 24.08 9.96 -15.60
N MET A 119 23.35 11.04 -15.38
CA MET A 119 22.37 11.51 -16.35
C MET A 119 23.07 12.06 -17.61
N PRO A 120 22.43 11.95 -18.78
CA PRO A 120 23.01 12.43 -20.04
C PRO A 120 23.14 13.96 -20.02
N MET A 121 24.28 14.45 -20.50
CA MET A 121 24.55 15.88 -20.62
C MET A 121 23.73 16.55 -21.73
N GLY A 122 23.59 17.87 -21.64
CA GLY A 122 22.98 18.72 -22.68
C GLY A 122 21.46 18.65 -22.73
N LYS A 123 20.82 17.99 -21.75
CA LYS A 123 19.37 17.82 -21.69
C LYS A 123 18.68 18.77 -20.70
N TYR A 124 19.40 19.14 -19.64
CA TYR A 124 18.93 19.98 -18.55
C TYR A 124 20.01 20.97 -18.14
N GLU A 125 19.61 22.14 -17.67
CA GLU A 125 20.50 23.21 -17.23
C GLU A 125 20.38 23.50 -15.74
N ALA A 126 19.31 23.01 -15.12
CA ALA A 126 18.95 23.31 -13.74
C ALA A 126 18.13 22.18 -13.12
N VAL A 127 18.06 22.20 -11.79
CA VAL A 127 17.15 21.35 -11.00
C VAL A 127 16.42 22.17 -9.96
N VAL A 128 15.22 21.73 -9.60
CA VAL A 128 14.42 22.33 -8.53
C VAL A 128 13.82 21.24 -7.64
N MET A 129 13.75 21.52 -6.35
CA MET A 129 13.22 20.62 -5.34
C MET A 129 12.36 21.33 -4.32
N ALA A 130 11.27 20.67 -3.91
CA ALA A 130 10.30 21.22 -2.96
C ALA A 130 9.51 20.09 -2.29
N PRO A 131 8.91 20.33 -1.11
CA PRO A 131 7.95 19.41 -0.52
C PRO A 131 6.71 19.27 -1.40
N LEU A 132 6.34 18.05 -1.77
CA LEU A 132 5.22 17.83 -2.69
C LEU A 132 3.85 18.13 -2.09
N VAL A 133 3.73 18.14 -0.76
CA VAL A 133 2.45 18.39 -0.08
C VAL A 133 1.83 19.76 -0.45
N TYR A 134 2.63 20.72 -0.90
CA TYR A 134 2.18 22.06 -1.30
C TYR A 134 1.89 22.22 -2.80
N ASN A 135 1.87 21.13 -3.57
CA ASN A 135 1.67 21.15 -5.03
C ASN A 135 2.59 22.16 -5.78
N PRO A 136 3.91 22.21 -5.50
CA PRO A 136 4.80 23.28 -5.98
C PRO A 136 4.97 23.26 -7.50
N PHE A 137 5.07 22.06 -8.07
CA PHE A 137 5.20 21.79 -9.51
C PHE A 137 4.92 20.30 -9.76
N GLU A 138 4.85 19.91 -11.03
CA GLU A 138 4.86 18.50 -11.42
C GLU A 138 6.32 17.98 -11.43
N PRO A 139 6.71 17.07 -10.51
CA PRO A 139 8.06 16.52 -10.41
C PRO A 139 8.31 15.43 -11.46
N ASP A 140 9.58 15.14 -11.74
CA ASP A 140 9.97 13.95 -12.51
C ASP A 140 10.21 12.76 -11.57
N ILE A 141 10.78 13.03 -10.40
CA ILE A 141 11.16 12.05 -9.38
C ILE A 141 10.66 12.52 -8.01
N VAL A 142 10.28 11.59 -7.15
CA VAL A 142 10.00 11.84 -5.74
C VAL A 142 11.03 11.13 -4.88
N LEU A 143 11.70 11.87 -3.99
CA LEU A 143 12.64 11.33 -3.02
C LEU A 143 11.94 11.12 -1.69
N ILE A 144 12.00 9.89 -1.18
CA ILE A 144 11.43 9.51 0.10
C ILE A 144 12.57 9.04 1.01
N TYR A 145 12.71 9.70 2.16
CA TYR A 145 13.59 9.28 3.24
C TYR A 145 12.77 8.57 4.32
N ALA A 146 13.17 7.34 4.65
CA ALA A 146 12.42 6.51 5.58
C ALA A 146 13.33 5.42 6.18
N ASN A 147 12.92 4.85 7.32
CA ASN A 147 13.63 3.73 7.94
C ASN A 147 13.39 2.39 7.19
N PRO A 148 14.12 1.31 7.52
CA PRO A 148 13.98 0.03 6.82
C PRO A 148 12.57 -0.57 6.87
N ALA A 149 11.85 -0.41 7.98
CA ALA A 149 10.47 -0.91 8.11
C ALA A 149 9.50 -0.17 7.17
N GLN A 150 9.66 1.15 7.08
CA GLN A 150 8.89 2.00 6.17
C GLN A 150 9.25 1.69 4.70
N MET A 151 10.54 1.50 4.39
CA MET A 151 10.97 1.13 3.02
C MET A 151 10.43 -0.23 2.60
N MET A 152 10.42 -1.21 3.49
CA MET A 152 9.81 -2.52 3.22
C MET A 152 8.34 -2.38 2.83
N LEU A 153 7.58 -1.53 3.52
CA LEU A 153 6.18 -1.27 3.16
C LEU A 153 6.06 -0.59 1.79
N LEU A 154 6.90 0.40 1.51
CA LEU A 154 6.90 1.10 0.22
C LEU A 154 7.26 0.15 -0.95
N ILE A 155 8.26 -0.71 -0.77
CA ILE A 155 8.64 -1.74 -1.74
C ILE A 155 7.45 -2.66 -2.02
N ASN A 156 6.86 -3.25 -0.98
CA ASN A 156 5.71 -4.15 -1.14
C ASN A 156 4.52 -3.43 -1.77
N SER A 157 4.32 -2.15 -1.46
CA SER A 157 3.25 -1.33 -2.07
C SER A 157 3.47 -1.14 -3.57
N LEU A 158 4.71 -0.84 -3.98
CA LEU A 158 5.09 -0.72 -5.39
C LEU A 158 5.02 -2.05 -6.15
N GLN A 159 5.24 -3.16 -5.46
CA GLN A 159 5.19 -4.53 -6.01
C GLN A 159 3.80 -5.16 -5.99
N PHE A 160 2.86 -4.60 -5.24
CA PHE A 160 1.53 -5.17 -5.03
C PHE A 160 0.80 -5.44 -6.36
N GLU A 161 0.77 -4.44 -7.24
CA GLU A 161 0.29 -4.57 -8.61
C GLU A 161 1.48 -4.78 -9.56
N LYS A 162 1.43 -5.81 -10.42
CA LYS A 162 2.51 -6.14 -11.36
C LYS A 162 3.85 -6.33 -10.65
N TYR A 163 3.94 -7.42 -9.89
CA TYR A 163 5.13 -7.79 -9.14
C TYR A 163 6.39 -7.78 -10.00
N GLU A 164 7.44 -7.15 -9.48
CA GLU A 164 8.77 -7.15 -10.06
C GLU A 164 9.81 -7.12 -8.93
N VAL A 165 10.89 -7.90 -9.07
CA VAL A 165 12.02 -7.85 -8.14
C VAL A 165 12.73 -6.51 -8.27
N MET A 166 12.78 -5.73 -7.18
CA MET A 166 13.56 -4.49 -7.13
C MET A 166 15.05 -4.82 -6.96
N GLN A 167 15.89 -4.26 -7.83
CA GLN A 167 17.32 -4.42 -7.72
C GLN A 167 17.90 -3.37 -6.77
N PHE A 168 18.55 -3.84 -5.71
CA PHE A 168 19.39 -2.98 -4.88
C PHE A 168 20.73 -2.74 -5.58
N PHE A 169 21.16 -1.48 -5.63
CA PHE A 169 22.41 -1.08 -6.26
C PHE A 169 23.11 -0.06 -5.37
N CYS A 170 24.42 -0.23 -5.19
CA CYS A 170 25.20 0.62 -4.33
C CYS A 170 26.63 0.74 -4.89
N VAL A 171 27.04 1.95 -5.23
CA VAL A 171 28.45 2.25 -5.52
C VAL A 171 29.25 2.40 -4.21
N GLY A 172 28.57 2.74 -3.12
CA GLY A 172 29.15 2.96 -1.78
C GLY A 172 29.23 4.44 -1.42
N GLU A 173 29.77 5.27 -2.32
CA GLU A 173 29.71 6.73 -2.24
C GLU A 173 29.09 7.27 -3.53
N SER A 174 28.27 8.33 -3.44
CA SER A 174 27.39 8.88 -4.51
C SER A 174 25.95 8.37 -4.46
N SER A 175 25.33 8.36 -3.28
CA SER A 175 23.90 8.00 -3.07
C SER A 175 22.92 8.75 -4.00
N CYS A 176 23.16 10.04 -4.28
CA CYS A 176 22.36 10.78 -5.27
C CYS A 176 22.41 10.17 -6.69
N SER A 177 23.52 9.53 -7.07
CA SER A 177 23.61 8.78 -8.32
C SER A 177 22.82 7.47 -8.24
N ASP A 178 22.99 6.71 -7.15
CA ASP A 178 22.31 5.43 -6.92
C ASP A 178 20.79 5.58 -6.80
N ALA A 179 20.30 6.71 -6.30
CA ALA A 179 18.88 7.04 -6.24
C ALA A 179 18.41 7.78 -7.50
N ILE A 180 18.82 9.04 -7.69
CA ILE A 180 18.26 9.95 -8.70
C ILE A 180 18.66 9.51 -10.10
N ALA A 181 19.96 9.38 -10.38
CA ALA A 181 20.43 9.07 -11.73
C ALA A 181 19.95 7.70 -12.20
N ARG A 182 19.96 6.68 -11.32
CA ARG A 182 19.40 5.36 -11.66
C ARG A 182 17.89 5.37 -11.88
N CYS A 183 17.14 6.05 -11.01
CA CYS A 183 15.69 6.19 -11.19
C CYS A 183 15.38 6.86 -12.53
N TYR A 184 16.13 7.92 -12.87
CA TYR A 184 16.01 8.60 -14.15
C TYR A 184 16.33 7.69 -15.35
N LEU A 185 17.47 6.99 -15.31
CA LEU A 185 17.95 6.17 -16.42
C LEU A 185 17.09 4.92 -16.66
N THR A 186 16.58 4.32 -15.59
CA THR A 186 15.82 3.06 -15.67
C THR A 186 14.31 3.26 -15.75
N GLY A 187 13.81 4.44 -15.35
CA GLY A 187 12.37 4.68 -15.18
C GLY A 187 11.74 3.84 -14.07
N LYS A 188 12.55 3.30 -13.14
CA LYS A 188 12.11 2.42 -12.05
C LYS A 188 12.52 2.97 -10.69
N PRO A 189 11.80 2.63 -9.61
CA PRO A 189 12.18 3.03 -8.26
C PRO A 189 13.58 2.51 -7.92
N SER A 190 14.39 3.35 -7.26
CA SER A 190 15.77 3.05 -6.90
C SER A 190 16.01 3.35 -5.43
N LEU A 191 16.23 2.29 -4.64
CA LEU A 191 16.58 2.35 -3.22
C LEU A 191 18.10 2.35 -3.05
N THR A 192 18.61 3.20 -2.14
CA THR A 192 20.02 3.19 -1.74
C THR A 192 20.19 3.53 -0.27
N ILE A 193 21.42 3.36 0.21
CA ILE A 193 21.88 3.75 1.54
C ILE A 193 22.50 5.15 1.42
N PRO A 194 22.05 6.16 2.21
CA PRO A 194 22.67 7.46 2.27
C PRO A 194 24.17 7.36 2.55
N CYS A 195 24.97 7.97 1.68
CA CYS A 195 26.42 7.90 1.73
C CYS A 195 27.02 8.90 2.74
N TYR A 196 28.35 8.94 2.87
CA TYR A 196 29.00 9.79 3.88
C TYR A 196 28.64 11.27 3.70
N GLY A 197 28.63 11.76 2.46
CA GLY A 197 28.23 13.13 2.15
C GLY A 197 26.78 13.46 2.54
N GLU A 198 25.83 12.55 2.31
CA GLU A 198 24.42 12.76 2.70
C GLU A 198 24.26 12.83 4.23
N ARG A 199 25.03 12.05 4.99
CA ARG A 199 25.03 12.11 6.46
C ARG A 199 25.66 13.40 6.96
N ARG A 200 26.86 13.70 6.45
CA ARG A 200 27.67 14.82 6.93
C ARG A 200 27.08 16.18 6.57
N TYR A 201 26.53 16.32 5.37
CA TYR A 201 26.05 17.60 4.83
C TYR A 201 24.54 17.65 4.65
N GLY A 202 23.91 16.52 4.34
CA GLY A 202 22.45 16.41 4.16
C GLY A 202 21.67 16.00 5.43
N HIS A 203 22.38 15.73 6.53
CA HIS A 203 21.79 15.32 7.80
C HIS A 203 20.90 14.06 7.70
N ALA A 204 21.19 13.16 6.76
CA ALA A 204 20.57 11.84 6.75
C ALA A 204 20.92 11.09 8.05
N GLN A 205 19.92 10.51 8.71
CA GLN A 205 20.07 9.81 9.99
C GLN A 205 20.59 8.39 9.81
N ASP A 206 21.11 7.76 10.87
CA ASP A 206 21.71 6.41 10.83
C ASP A 206 20.75 5.35 10.33
N GLU A 207 19.47 5.47 10.66
CA GLU A 207 18.41 4.60 10.17
C GLU A 207 17.82 5.02 8.81
N ASP A 208 18.17 6.18 8.26
CA ASP A 208 17.58 6.65 7.00
C ASP A 208 18.07 5.76 5.84
N LEU A 209 17.11 5.30 5.05
CA LEU A 209 17.30 4.89 3.66
C LEU A 209 16.66 5.95 2.76
N VAL A 210 17.06 5.98 1.49
CA VAL A 210 16.47 6.87 0.50
C VAL A 210 16.02 6.09 -0.72
N MET A 211 14.79 6.34 -1.16
CA MET A 211 14.24 5.81 -2.41
C MET A 211 13.86 6.97 -3.33
N ALA A 212 14.38 6.94 -4.55
CA ALA A 212 13.85 7.73 -5.66
C ALA A 212 12.75 6.93 -6.36
N VAL A 213 11.58 7.53 -6.53
CA VAL A 213 10.42 6.93 -7.19
C VAL A 213 10.04 7.81 -8.39
N PRO A 214 9.84 7.25 -9.60
CA PRO A 214 9.31 8.03 -10.71
C PRO A 214 7.95 8.64 -10.32
N ALA A 215 7.73 9.92 -10.61
CA ALA A 215 6.53 10.64 -10.15
C ALA A 215 5.22 9.93 -10.53
N GLY A 216 5.14 9.38 -11.75
CA GLY A 216 3.98 8.63 -12.24
C GLY A 216 3.68 7.31 -11.50
N MET A 217 4.57 6.85 -10.61
CA MET A 217 4.36 5.65 -9.80
C MET A 217 3.84 5.95 -8.39
N MET A 218 3.72 7.22 -8.00
CA MET A 218 3.31 7.59 -6.64
C MET A 218 1.86 7.21 -6.32
N GLU A 219 0.94 7.33 -7.28
CA GLU A 219 -0.44 6.88 -7.11
C GLU A 219 -0.50 5.36 -6.92
N LYS A 220 0.29 4.61 -7.71
CA LYS A 220 0.44 3.15 -7.57
C LYS A 220 0.98 2.78 -6.18
N ALA A 221 2.01 3.49 -5.73
CA ALA A 221 2.59 3.27 -4.40
C ALA A 221 1.55 3.49 -3.30
N LEU A 222 0.76 4.57 -3.38
CA LEU A 222 -0.28 4.85 -2.41
C LEU A 222 -1.38 3.77 -2.40
N ASN A 223 -1.89 3.39 -3.57
CA ASN A 223 -2.94 2.36 -3.69
C ASN A 223 -2.48 1.00 -3.12
N GLY A 224 -1.25 0.60 -3.44
CA GLY A 224 -0.64 -0.60 -2.87
C GLY A 224 -0.55 -0.52 -1.34
N MET A 225 -0.15 0.63 -0.81
CA MET A 225 -0.01 0.85 0.62
C MET A 225 -1.34 0.80 1.37
N GLU A 226 -2.40 1.40 0.82
CA GLU A 226 -3.74 1.31 1.38
C GLU A 226 -4.27 -0.12 1.38
N THR A 227 -3.95 -0.89 0.35
CA THR A 227 -4.34 -2.29 0.26
C THR A 227 -3.59 -3.14 1.28
N LEU A 228 -2.27 -2.97 1.42
CA LEU A 228 -1.49 -3.62 2.47
C LEU A 228 -2.00 -3.27 3.86
N TYR A 229 -2.30 -2.00 4.12
CA TYR A 229 -2.85 -1.52 5.39
C TYR A 229 -4.20 -2.17 5.73
N ARG A 230 -5.09 -2.35 4.73
CA ARG A 230 -6.35 -3.09 4.88
C ARG A 230 -6.11 -4.57 5.18
N ARG A 231 -5.08 -5.18 4.60
CA ARG A 231 -4.66 -6.58 4.84
C ARG A 231 -3.85 -6.79 6.13
N GLY A 232 -3.71 -5.74 6.97
CA GLY A 232 -3.04 -5.82 8.27
C GLY A 232 -1.53 -5.57 8.23
N ILE A 233 -0.94 -5.37 7.05
CA ILE A 233 0.48 -5.03 6.86
C ILE A 233 0.61 -3.49 6.92
N ARG A 234 0.99 -2.94 8.08
CA ARG A 234 0.94 -1.50 8.36
C ARG A 234 2.12 -1.00 9.21
N TYR A 235 2.31 0.32 9.21
CA TYR A 235 3.23 1.02 10.11
C TYR A 235 2.47 1.79 11.22
N PRO A 236 2.98 1.88 12.46
CA PRO A 236 4.15 1.18 12.99
C PRO A 236 3.92 -0.34 13.05
N ILE A 237 5.00 -1.11 12.90
CA ILE A 237 4.94 -2.57 13.01
C ILE A 237 4.74 -2.90 14.49
N SER A 238 3.64 -3.60 14.79
CA SER A 238 3.39 -4.14 16.13
C SER A 238 4.18 -5.44 16.29
N TYR A 239 5.08 -5.49 17.26
CA TYR A 239 5.84 -6.70 17.56
C TYR A 239 4.95 -7.70 18.28
N ALA A 240 4.83 -8.90 17.73
CA ALA A 240 4.36 -10.05 18.49
C ALA A 240 5.61 -10.60 19.22
N GLY A 241 5.62 -10.56 20.55
CA GLY A 241 6.83 -10.84 21.35
C GLY A 241 7.45 -12.21 21.04
N ALA A 242 8.76 -12.38 21.31
CA ALA A 242 9.52 -13.57 20.91
C ALA A 242 9.02 -14.91 21.47
N GLU A 243 8.24 -14.88 22.55
CA GLU A 243 7.73 -16.07 23.26
C GLU A 243 6.19 -16.23 23.12
N GLN A 244 5.53 -15.40 22.30
CA GLN A 244 4.10 -15.52 22.10
C GLN A 244 3.75 -16.61 21.09
N ASP A 245 2.65 -17.31 21.35
CA ASP A 245 1.97 -18.12 20.34
C ASP A 245 1.40 -17.21 19.24
N LEU A 246 2.09 -17.20 18.10
CA LEU A 246 1.79 -16.33 16.96
C LEU A 246 0.61 -16.82 16.12
N ALA A 247 0.04 -18.01 16.40
CA ALA A 247 -1.10 -18.52 15.63
C ALA A 247 -2.27 -17.53 15.62
N SER A 248 -2.46 -16.79 16.72
CA SER A 248 -3.47 -15.73 16.84
C SER A 248 -3.04 -14.35 16.33
N ALA A 249 -1.75 -14.16 16.03
CA ALA A 249 -1.15 -12.86 15.66
C ALA A 249 -0.78 -12.73 14.17
N PHE A 250 -0.71 -13.84 13.43
CA PHE A 250 -0.47 -13.81 11.99
C PHE A 250 -1.71 -13.29 11.22
N PRO A 251 -1.54 -12.48 10.15
CA PRO A 251 -2.63 -12.14 9.26
C PRO A 251 -3.24 -13.42 8.68
N MET A 252 -4.57 -13.52 8.69
CA MET A 252 -5.30 -14.73 8.29
C MET A 252 -5.00 -15.23 6.88
N SER A 253 -4.49 -14.37 6.00
CA SER A 253 -3.98 -14.75 4.68
C SER A 253 -2.87 -15.81 4.71
N TYR A 254 -2.23 -16.03 5.86
CA TYR A 254 -1.16 -17.02 6.05
C TYR A 254 -1.58 -18.24 6.89
N GLY A 255 -2.71 -18.19 7.62
CA GLY A 255 -3.13 -19.22 8.58
C GLY A 255 -4.39 -20.03 8.21
N GLY A 256 -5.21 -19.57 7.26
CA GLY A 256 -6.55 -20.15 7.02
C GLY A 256 -6.66 -21.29 6.00
N MET A 257 -5.56 -21.76 5.39
CA MET A 257 -5.65 -22.73 4.29
C MET A 257 -6.13 -24.12 4.73
N ASP A 258 -5.65 -24.61 5.88
CA ASP A 258 -6.06 -25.91 6.41
C ASP A 258 -7.53 -25.90 6.90
N GLU A 259 -8.02 -24.75 7.34
CA GLU A 259 -9.40 -24.58 7.82
C GLU A 259 -10.40 -24.43 6.67
N LEU A 260 -10.00 -23.76 5.58
CA LEU A 260 -10.75 -23.73 4.31
C LEU A 260 -10.94 -25.15 3.75
N ALA A 261 -9.93 -26.01 3.89
CA ALA A 261 -10.02 -27.41 3.50
C ALA A 261 -11.01 -28.20 4.38
N LYS A 262 -11.10 -27.89 5.69
CA LYS A 262 -12.07 -28.50 6.60
C LYS A 262 -13.50 -27.99 6.40
N LEU A 263 -13.70 -26.69 6.16
CA LEU A 263 -15.04 -26.11 5.95
C LEU A 263 -15.67 -26.57 4.64
N ARG A 264 -14.85 -26.76 3.61
CA ARG A 264 -15.26 -27.43 2.36
C ARG A 264 -15.75 -28.85 2.59
N GLY A 265 -15.46 -29.43 3.76
CA GLY A 265 -15.87 -30.75 4.19
C GLY A 265 -15.20 -31.86 3.38
N LYS A 266 -15.19 -33.07 3.95
CA LYS A 266 -14.90 -34.29 3.17
C LYS A 266 -16.17 -34.93 2.59
N ASP A 267 -17.34 -34.31 2.78
CA ASP A 267 -18.62 -34.77 2.25
C ASP A 267 -18.94 -34.14 0.88
N ASN A 268 -20.23 -34.09 0.52
CA ASN A 268 -20.73 -33.50 -0.72
C ASN A 268 -21.22 -32.05 -0.55
N ARG A 269 -20.91 -31.37 0.57
CA ARG A 269 -21.37 -30.00 0.78
C ARG A 269 -20.67 -29.04 -0.19
N LEU A 270 -21.41 -28.04 -0.64
CA LEU A 270 -20.88 -26.91 -1.42
C LEU A 270 -21.22 -25.63 -0.68
N LEU A 271 -20.19 -24.86 -0.37
CA LEU A 271 -20.32 -23.54 0.23
C LEU A 271 -20.29 -22.51 -0.91
N LEU A 272 -21.38 -21.76 -1.06
CA LEU A 272 -21.51 -20.72 -2.06
C LEU A 272 -21.56 -19.36 -1.38
N GLY A 273 -20.55 -18.52 -1.61
CA GLY A 273 -20.56 -17.12 -1.18
C GLY A 273 -21.29 -16.25 -2.20
N VAL A 274 -22.46 -15.71 -1.84
CA VAL A 274 -23.18 -14.74 -2.69
C VAL A 274 -22.72 -13.32 -2.34
N THR A 275 -22.04 -12.66 -3.27
CA THR A 275 -21.46 -11.33 -3.06
C THR A 275 -21.72 -10.40 -4.26
N GLY A 276 -21.65 -9.09 -4.05
CA GLY A 276 -21.98 -8.05 -5.04
C GLY A 276 -22.02 -6.65 -4.42
N GLY A 277 -22.04 -5.61 -5.26
CA GLY A 277 -22.10 -4.19 -4.83
C GLY A 277 -23.41 -3.77 -4.14
N ILE A 278 -23.50 -2.51 -3.70
CA ILE A 278 -24.75 -1.95 -3.17
C ILE A 278 -25.80 -1.98 -4.29
N ALA A 279 -27.04 -2.36 -3.95
CA ALA A 279 -28.17 -2.51 -4.89
C ALA A 279 -27.99 -3.52 -6.04
N SER A 280 -26.99 -4.41 -5.99
CA SER A 280 -26.73 -5.40 -7.05
C SER A 280 -27.68 -6.61 -7.06
N GLY A 281 -28.76 -6.59 -6.26
CA GLY A 281 -29.73 -7.70 -6.20
C GLY A 281 -29.28 -8.98 -5.49
N LYS A 282 -28.26 -8.94 -4.62
CA LYS A 282 -27.79 -10.11 -3.85
C LYS A 282 -28.92 -10.86 -3.14
N THR A 283 -29.79 -10.13 -2.45
CA THR A 283 -30.92 -10.71 -1.71
C THR A 283 -31.87 -11.45 -2.64
N ALA A 284 -32.15 -10.90 -3.83
CA ALA A 284 -33.00 -11.56 -4.82
C ALA A 284 -32.39 -12.88 -5.31
N VAL A 285 -31.07 -12.92 -5.58
CA VAL A 285 -30.38 -14.15 -5.98
C VAL A 285 -30.35 -15.17 -4.83
N SER A 286 -30.08 -14.75 -3.60
CA SER A 286 -30.11 -15.62 -2.42
C SER A 286 -31.50 -16.21 -2.16
N ASP A 287 -32.56 -15.42 -2.33
CA ASP A 287 -33.94 -15.88 -2.18
C ASP A 287 -34.32 -16.89 -3.27
N MET A 288 -33.94 -16.65 -4.53
CA MET A 288 -34.15 -17.61 -5.62
C MET A 288 -33.43 -18.94 -5.37
N LEU A 289 -32.20 -18.91 -4.85
CA LEU A 289 -31.47 -20.12 -4.45
C LEU A 289 -32.15 -20.84 -3.27
N LYS A 290 -32.72 -20.08 -2.33
CA LYS A 290 -33.48 -20.61 -1.19
C LYS A 290 -34.74 -21.34 -1.63
N GLU A 291 -35.50 -20.77 -2.58
CA GLU A 291 -36.68 -21.40 -3.17
C GLU A 291 -36.34 -22.73 -3.85
N LEU A 292 -35.15 -22.83 -4.46
CA LEU A 292 -34.63 -24.06 -5.08
C LEU A 292 -34.12 -25.10 -4.06
N GLY A 293 -34.13 -24.77 -2.77
CA GLY A 293 -33.78 -25.67 -1.67
C GLY A 293 -32.38 -25.49 -1.10
N ALA A 294 -31.71 -24.37 -1.35
CA ALA A 294 -30.46 -24.03 -0.69
C ALA A 294 -30.74 -23.47 0.73
N PRO A 295 -30.16 -24.05 1.79
CA PRO A 295 -30.10 -23.38 3.08
C PRO A 295 -29.32 -22.06 2.95
N VAL A 296 -29.88 -20.96 3.45
CA VAL A 296 -29.26 -19.63 3.38
C VAL A 296 -28.88 -19.17 4.77
N ILE A 297 -27.62 -18.75 4.91
CA ILE A 297 -27.11 -18.06 6.10
C ILE A 297 -26.86 -16.60 5.72
N ASP A 298 -27.58 -15.69 6.35
CA ASP A 298 -27.51 -14.25 6.06
C ASP A 298 -26.62 -13.52 7.07
N PHE A 299 -25.48 -13.01 6.59
CA PHE A 299 -24.52 -12.27 7.40
C PHE A 299 -25.04 -10.95 7.92
N ASP A 300 -25.96 -10.29 7.22
CA ASP A 300 -26.57 -9.06 7.70
C ASP A 300 -27.45 -9.33 8.91
N ILE A 301 -28.17 -10.46 8.93
CA ILE A 301 -28.98 -10.90 10.08
C ILE A 301 -28.07 -11.29 11.24
N LEU A 302 -27.04 -12.10 10.99
CA LEU A 302 -26.06 -12.51 12.00
C LEU A 302 -25.41 -11.29 12.68
N ALA A 303 -24.98 -10.31 11.88
CA ALA A 303 -24.39 -9.08 12.38
C ALA A 303 -25.34 -8.26 13.26
N ARG A 304 -26.67 -8.36 13.09
CA ARG A 304 -27.65 -7.73 14.00
C ARG A 304 -27.79 -8.53 15.28
N GLN A 305 -27.89 -9.85 15.16
CA GLN A 305 -28.12 -10.72 16.31
C GLN A 305 -26.97 -10.66 17.29
N VAL A 306 -25.71 -10.66 16.85
CA VAL A 306 -24.56 -10.73 17.76
C VAL A 306 -24.37 -9.48 18.62
N VAL A 307 -24.96 -8.35 18.22
CA VAL A 307 -24.90 -7.05 18.92
C VAL A 307 -26.21 -6.67 19.59
N GLU A 308 -27.14 -7.61 19.77
CA GLU A 308 -28.34 -7.38 20.59
C GLU A 308 -27.95 -7.03 22.04
N PRO A 309 -28.80 -6.26 22.76
CA PRO A 309 -28.52 -5.84 24.13
C PRO A 309 -28.08 -7.01 25.02
N ASP A 310 -27.13 -6.72 25.91
CA ASP A 310 -26.56 -7.65 26.90
C ASP A 310 -25.69 -8.80 26.35
N LYS A 311 -25.59 -8.97 25.02
CA LYS A 311 -24.60 -9.88 24.41
C LYS A 311 -23.17 -9.35 24.56
N LEU A 312 -22.19 -10.25 24.44
CA LEU A 312 -20.78 -9.93 24.69
C LEU A 312 -20.26 -8.83 23.77
N ALA A 313 -20.53 -8.93 22.46
CA ALA A 313 -20.11 -7.91 21.50
C ALA A 313 -20.77 -6.55 21.80
N TRP A 314 -22.05 -6.53 22.19
CA TRP A 314 -22.73 -5.30 22.61
C TRP A 314 -22.03 -4.65 23.82
N LYS A 315 -21.67 -5.44 24.84
CA LYS A 315 -20.97 -4.95 26.03
C LYS A 315 -19.59 -4.36 25.70
N GLU A 316 -18.81 -5.03 24.86
CA GLU A 316 -17.48 -4.56 24.43
C GLU A 316 -17.58 -3.28 23.59
N ILE A 317 -18.58 -3.21 22.71
CA ILE A 317 -18.86 -2.02 21.89
C ILE A 317 -19.24 -0.83 22.78
N VAL A 318 -20.17 -0.99 23.72
CA VAL A 318 -20.58 0.08 24.64
C VAL A 318 -19.44 0.51 25.55
N ALA A 319 -18.63 -0.43 26.06
CA ALA A 319 -17.49 -0.10 26.89
C ALA A 319 -16.42 0.72 26.15
N TYR A 320 -16.19 0.45 24.86
CA TYR A 320 -15.19 1.15 24.06
C TYR A 320 -15.68 2.47 23.48
N PHE A 321 -16.90 2.47 22.92
CA PHE A 321 -17.48 3.63 22.24
C PHE A 321 -18.33 4.53 23.15
N GLY A 322 -18.64 4.10 24.37
CA GLY A 322 -19.46 4.81 25.35
C GLY A 322 -20.97 4.66 25.12
N GLU A 323 -21.80 5.14 26.05
CA GLU A 323 -23.27 5.02 25.96
C GLU A 323 -23.91 5.90 24.89
N GLN A 324 -23.18 6.88 24.34
CA GLN A 324 -23.69 7.79 23.30
C GLN A 324 -24.07 7.11 21.97
N ILE A 325 -23.62 5.86 21.77
CA ILE A 325 -23.97 5.02 20.62
C ILE A 325 -25.21 4.15 20.89
N LEU A 326 -25.91 4.36 22.00
CA LEU A 326 -27.16 3.66 22.32
C LEU A 326 -28.38 4.52 21.98
N MET A 327 -29.45 3.84 21.60
CA MET A 327 -30.83 4.35 21.53
C MET A 327 -31.47 4.24 22.93
N GLU A 328 -32.64 4.87 23.12
CA GLU A 328 -33.37 4.85 24.40
C GLU A 328 -33.76 3.42 24.86
N ASP A 329 -33.95 2.49 23.92
CA ASP A 329 -34.25 1.09 24.17
C ASP A 329 -33.01 0.21 24.42
N ARG A 330 -31.83 0.82 24.60
CA ARG A 330 -30.51 0.18 24.76
C ARG A 330 -30.01 -0.56 23.52
N THR A 331 -30.67 -0.47 22.37
CA THR A 331 -30.12 -0.96 21.10
C THR A 331 -29.06 0.00 20.55
N LEU A 332 -28.21 -0.49 19.64
CA LEU A 332 -27.16 0.35 19.03
C LEU A 332 -27.75 1.34 18.01
N ASP A 333 -27.43 2.63 18.17
CA ASP A 333 -27.64 3.67 17.15
C ASP A 333 -26.64 3.44 16.01
N ARG A 334 -27.07 2.63 15.03
CA ARG A 334 -26.25 2.24 13.88
C ARG A 334 -25.75 3.43 13.07
N LYS A 335 -26.55 4.50 12.99
CA LYS A 335 -26.18 5.67 12.20
C LYS A 335 -25.04 6.41 12.89
N LYS A 336 -25.16 6.69 14.19
CA LYS A 336 -24.08 7.29 14.97
C LYS A 336 -22.82 6.44 14.99
N LEU A 337 -22.97 5.13 15.23
CA LEU A 337 -21.82 4.23 15.24
C LEU A 337 -21.13 4.18 13.87
N SER A 338 -21.89 4.12 12.78
CA SER A 338 -21.37 4.20 11.41
C SER A 338 -20.62 5.50 11.15
N ASP A 339 -21.16 6.64 11.57
CA ASP A 339 -20.53 7.95 11.37
C ASP A 339 -19.17 8.05 12.09
N ILE A 340 -19.05 7.43 13.27
CA ILE A 340 -17.80 7.37 14.04
C ILE A 340 -16.77 6.48 13.33
N VAL A 341 -17.15 5.27 12.92
CA VAL A 341 -16.20 4.30 12.32
C VAL A 341 -15.86 4.61 10.86
N PHE A 342 -16.72 5.33 10.14
CA PHE A 342 -16.43 5.71 8.75
C PHE A 342 -15.32 6.77 8.67
N ARG A 343 -15.21 7.63 9.69
CA ARG A 343 -14.19 8.69 9.76
C ARG A 343 -12.85 8.21 10.34
N ASP A 344 -12.83 7.04 10.99
CA ASP A 344 -11.68 6.55 11.73
C ASP A 344 -11.50 5.03 11.51
N LEU A 345 -10.49 4.69 10.72
CA LEU A 345 -10.18 3.32 10.35
C LEU A 345 -9.77 2.44 11.55
N GLU A 346 -9.13 3.00 12.57
CA GLU A 346 -8.74 2.22 13.76
C GLU A 346 -9.98 1.90 14.61
N LYS A 347 -10.90 2.86 14.74
CA LYS A 347 -12.20 2.61 15.39
C LYS A 347 -13.03 1.58 14.64
N ARG A 348 -13.04 1.63 13.31
CA ARG A 348 -13.67 0.61 12.47
C ARG A 348 -13.10 -0.77 12.75
N LYS A 349 -11.77 -0.92 12.71
CA LYS A 349 -11.10 -2.20 13.03
C LYS A 349 -11.42 -2.67 14.45
N LYS A 350 -11.53 -1.74 15.41
CA LYS A 350 -11.89 -2.10 16.78
C LYS A 350 -13.32 -2.62 16.88
N LEU A 351 -14.28 -1.98 16.21
CA LEU A 351 -15.65 -2.49 16.08
C LEU A 351 -15.68 -3.88 15.45
N GLU A 352 -14.97 -4.06 14.33
CA GLU A 352 -14.85 -5.35 13.63
C GLU A 352 -14.23 -6.41 14.54
N SER A 353 -13.23 -6.08 15.37
CA SER A 353 -12.63 -7.01 16.33
C SER A 353 -13.59 -7.49 17.42
N PHE A 354 -14.61 -6.70 17.75
CA PHE A 354 -15.65 -7.09 18.69
C PHE A 354 -16.75 -7.90 18.04
N THR A 355 -17.14 -7.59 16.80
CA THR A 355 -18.29 -8.21 16.14
C THR A 355 -17.92 -9.49 15.41
N HIS A 356 -16.81 -9.49 14.67
CA HIS A 356 -16.43 -10.59 13.79
C HIS A 356 -16.40 -11.93 14.53
N PRO A 357 -15.63 -12.11 15.65
CA PRO A 357 -15.58 -13.41 16.35
C PRO A 357 -16.95 -14.02 16.66
N ARG A 358 -17.94 -13.18 17.02
CA ARG A 358 -19.29 -13.64 17.40
C ARG A 358 -20.16 -13.91 16.18
N ILE A 359 -19.99 -13.17 15.09
CA ILE A 359 -20.62 -13.48 13.79
C ILE A 359 -20.15 -14.86 13.31
N HIS A 360 -18.86 -15.16 13.50
CA HIS A 360 -18.29 -16.44 13.14
C HIS A 360 -18.85 -17.60 13.96
N GLU A 361 -18.96 -17.43 15.28
CA GLU A 361 -19.59 -18.41 16.17
C GLU A 361 -21.00 -18.80 15.71
N GLU A 362 -21.82 -17.80 15.39
CA GLU A 362 -23.19 -18.04 14.96
C GLU A 362 -23.24 -18.63 13.54
N PHE A 363 -22.32 -18.24 12.64
CA PHE A 363 -22.19 -18.86 11.32
C PHE A 363 -21.84 -20.35 11.42
N VAL A 364 -20.85 -20.75 12.25
CA VAL A 364 -20.52 -22.17 12.49
C VAL A 364 -21.72 -22.93 12.98
N LYS A 365 -22.40 -22.38 13.97
CA LYS A 365 -23.54 -23.01 14.60
C LYS A 365 -24.63 -23.28 13.55
N GLN A 366 -24.95 -22.32 12.70
CA GLN A 366 -25.92 -22.52 11.63
C GLN A 366 -25.46 -23.53 10.58
N VAL A 367 -24.17 -23.51 10.19
CA VAL A 367 -23.64 -24.54 9.27
C VAL A 367 -23.77 -25.94 9.88
N ASN A 368 -23.43 -26.11 11.16
CA ASN A 368 -23.52 -27.39 11.85
C ASN A 368 -24.96 -27.88 12.00
N GLU A 369 -25.89 -27.00 12.29
CA GLU A 369 -27.33 -27.30 12.34
C GLU A 369 -27.84 -27.78 10.97
N ILE A 370 -27.33 -27.20 9.88
CA ILE A 370 -27.69 -27.58 8.50
C ILE A 370 -27.03 -28.90 8.09
N THR A 371 -25.76 -29.15 8.47
CA THR A 371 -24.99 -30.32 8.01
C THR A 371 -25.03 -31.52 8.94
N ARG A 372 -25.59 -31.40 10.15
CA ARG A 372 -25.61 -32.45 11.21
C ARG A 372 -24.21 -33.01 11.57
N GLU A 373 -23.17 -32.19 11.44
CA GLU A 373 -21.77 -32.48 11.83
C GLU A 373 -21.16 -31.23 12.48
N THR A 374 -20.15 -31.42 13.34
CA THR A 374 -19.56 -30.35 14.16
C THR A 374 -18.32 -29.73 13.51
N ILE A 375 -18.45 -28.53 12.96
CA ILE A 375 -17.34 -27.59 12.71
C ILE A 375 -17.09 -26.80 14.00
N THR A 376 -15.84 -26.49 14.32
CA THR A 376 -15.47 -25.78 15.55
C THR A 376 -15.46 -24.25 15.35
N ARG A 377 -15.57 -23.51 16.47
CA ARG A 377 -15.60 -22.04 16.53
C ARG A 377 -14.38 -21.38 15.87
N GLU A 378 -13.20 -21.96 16.05
CA GLU A 378 -11.93 -21.44 15.53
C GLU A 378 -11.91 -21.45 14.00
N GLU A 379 -12.55 -22.43 13.38
CA GLU A 379 -12.47 -22.72 11.95
C GLU A 379 -13.30 -21.78 11.05
N ALA A 380 -14.35 -21.13 11.57
CA ALA A 380 -15.12 -20.14 10.79
C ALA A 380 -14.63 -18.71 10.93
N VAL A 381 -13.88 -18.40 12.00
CA VAL A 381 -13.30 -17.07 12.23
C VAL A 381 -12.40 -16.65 11.05
N ASN A 382 -11.86 -17.63 10.37
CA ASN A 382 -10.79 -17.46 9.42
C ASN A 382 -11.30 -17.32 7.97
N ILE A 383 -12.60 -17.56 7.75
CA ILE A 383 -13.21 -17.66 6.42
C ILE A 383 -13.90 -16.37 5.97
N LEU A 384 -14.56 -15.65 6.86
CA LEU A 384 -15.18 -14.36 6.50
C LEU A 384 -14.18 -13.20 6.49
N ASN A 385 -13.07 -13.33 7.21
CA ASN A 385 -12.00 -12.35 7.17
C ASN A 385 -11.17 -12.42 5.88
N ALA A 386 -11.41 -13.42 5.02
CA ALA A 386 -10.85 -13.53 3.67
C ALA A 386 -11.64 -12.75 2.59
N GLN A 387 -12.64 -11.96 2.98
CA GLN A 387 -13.42 -11.18 2.01
C GLN A 387 -12.56 -10.08 1.36
N LEU A 388 -12.40 -10.18 0.04
CA LEU A 388 -11.79 -9.13 -0.80
C LEU A 388 -12.67 -7.87 -0.85
N PRO A 389 -12.09 -6.67 -1.09
CA PRO A 389 -12.85 -5.48 -1.46
C PRO A 389 -13.72 -5.70 -2.71
N ILE A 390 -14.90 -5.06 -2.77
CA ILE A 390 -15.94 -5.27 -3.81
C ILE A 390 -15.39 -5.19 -5.25
N ASP A 391 -14.45 -4.30 -5.50
CA ASP A 391 -13.94 -4.01 -6.84
C ASP A 391 -12.99 -5.09 -7.38
N GLU A 392 -12.48 -5.97 -6.50
CA GLU A 392 -11.60 -7.10 -6.85
C GLU A 392 -12.40 -8.41 -7.00
N LYS A 393 -13.68 -8.47 -6.60
CA LYS A 393 -14.42 -9.75 -6.44
C LYS A 393 -14.81 -10.45 -7.73
N VAL A 394 -14.97 -9.71 -8.84
CA VAL A 394 -15.44 -10.29 -10.11
C VAL A 394 -14.35 -11.13 -10.78
N GLU A 395 -13.08 -10.73 -10.66
CA GLU A 395 -11.94 -11.46 -11.26
C GLU A 395 -11.67 -12.81 -10.58
N TYR A 396 -12.07 -12.97 -9.32
CA TYR A 396 -11.89 -14.21 -8.55
C TYR A 396 -13.19 -15.03 -8.39
N ALA A 397 -14.30 -14.62 -9.02
CA ALA A 397 -15.57 -15.31 -8.88
C ALA A 397 -15.64 -16.57 -9.76
N ASP A 398 -15.99 -17.71 -9.15
CA ASP A 398 -16.22 -18.96 -9.90
C ASP A 398 -17.46 -18.86 -10.82
N PHE A 399 -18.45 -18.06 -10.43
CA PHE A 399 -19.69 -17.82 -11.18
C PHE A 399 -20.12 -16.37 -11.06
N VAL A 400 -20.62 -15.80 -12.16
CA VAL A 400 -21.15 -14.42 -12.22
C VAL A 400 -22.61 -14.48 -12.68
N ILE A 401 -23.51 -13.87 -11.92
CA ILE A 401 -24.90 -13.65 -12.30
C ILE A 401 -25.08 -12.17 -12.64
N ASN A 402 -25.58 -11.88 -13.85
CA ASN A 402 -25.92 -10.52 -14.25
C ASN A 402 -27.40 -10.24 -13.92
N ASN A 403 -27.63 -9.21 -13.10
CA ASN A 403 -28.96 -8.79 -12.64
C ASN A 403 -29.38 -7.41 -13.21
N ASP A 404 -28.77 -6.96 -14.31
CA ASP A 404 -29.10 -5.68 -14.96
C ASP A 404 -30.31 -5.78 -15.92
N LYS A 405 -30.90 -6.97 -16.06
CA LYS A 405 -32.02 -7.27 -16.97
C LYS A 405 -33.29 -7.64 -16.20
N SER A 406 -34.22 -8.38 -16.82
CA SER A 406 -35.49 -8.74 -16.19
C SER A 406 -35.31 -9.82 -15.10
N ILE A 407 -36.21 -9.83 -14.11
CA ILE A 407 -36.24 -10.84 -13.03
C ILE A 407 -36.33 -12.26 -13.59
N ASP A 408 -37.06 -12.47 -14.68
CA ASP A 408 -37.18 -13.78 -15.34
C ASP A 408 -35.87 -14.27 -15.95
N GLU A 409 -35.05 -13.36 -16.50
CA GLU A 409 -33.73 -13.69 -17.01
C GLU A 409 -32.72 -13.97 -15.90
N THR A 410 -32.78 -13.23 -14.79
CA THR A 410 -32.01 -13.54 -13.58
C THR A 410 -32.41 -14.91 -13.03
N LYS A 411 -33.70 -15.23 -12.97
CA LYS A 411 -34.20 -16.53 -12.50
C LYS A 411 -33.70 -17.69 -13.36
N LYS A 412 -33.69 -17.54 -14.70
CA LYS A 412 -33.10 -18.53 -15.61
C LYS A 412 -31.60 -18.75 -15.35
N GLN A 413 -30.83 -17.66 -15.15
CA GLN A 413 -29.41 -17.76 -14.81
C GLN A 413 -29.20 -18.50 -13.47
N VAL A 414 -30.03 -18.23 -12.46
CA VAL A 414 -29.98 -18.92 -11.16
C VAL A 414 -30.35 -20.40 -11.30
N GLU A 415 -31.37 -20.76 -12.10
CA GLU A 415 -31.76 -22.15 -12.35
C GLU A 415 -30.67 -22.93 -13.11
N GLU A 416 -30.01 -22.31 -14.09
CA GLU A 416 -28.86 -22.91 -14.77
C GLU A 416 -27.67 -23.10 -13.84
N LEU A 417 -27.38 -22.09 -13.01
CA LEU A 417 -26.34 -22.19 -11.97
C LEU A 417 -26.68 -23.34 -11.02
N TRP A 418 -27.92 -23.45 -10.56
CA TRP A 418 -28.35 -24.52 -9.66
C TRP A 418 -28.11 -25.91 -10.25
N LYS A 419 -28.43 -26.12 -11.54
CA LYS A 419 -28.13 -27.37 -12.24
C LYS A 419 -26.64 -27.67 -12.26
N LYS A 420 -25.79 -26.67 -12.55
CA LYS A 420 -24.33 -26.81 -12.53
C LYS A 420 -23.81 -27.14 -11.12
N LEU A 421 -24.29 -26.44 -10.10
CA LEU A 421 -23.91 -26.70 -8.70
C LEU A 421 -24.32 -28.10 -8.25
N LYS A 422 -25.52 -28.58 -8.64
CA LYS A 422 -25.95 -29.95 -8.36
C LYS A 422 -25.11 -30.99 -9.09
N GLN A 423 -24.63 -30.69 -10.29
CA GLN A 423 -23.70 -31.57 -11.01
C GLN A 423 -22.34 -31.62 -10.31
N ILE A 424 -21.76 -30.47 -9.94
CA ILE A 424 -20.50 -30.38 -9.18
C ILE A 424 -20.61 -31.13 -7.83
N GLN A 425 -21.74 -30.98 -7.14
CA GLN A 425 -22.03 -31.70 -5.90
C GLN A 425 -22.06 -33.23 -6.11
N LYS A 426 -22.62 -33.71 -7.23
CA LYS A 426 -22.63 -35.14 -7.59
C LYS A 426 -21.25 -35.66 -7.98
N ASP A 427 -20.48 -34.89 -8.74
CA ASP A 427 -19.15 -35.31 -9.20
C ASP A 427 -18.15 -35.39 -8.04
N ARG A 428 -18.27 -34.52 -7.03
CA ARG A 428 -17.55 -34.64 -5.75
C ARG A 428 -17.81 -35.95 -4.99
N ILE A 429 -18.96 -36.60 -5.22
CA ILE A 429 -19.29 -37.90 -4.63
C ILE A 429 -18.61 -39.02 -5.43
N LYS A 430 -18.51 -38.87 -6.76
CA LYS A 430 -17.92 -39.87 -7.66
C LYS A 430 -16.40 -39.96 -7.58
N ASP A 431 -15.70 -38.83 -7.43
CA ASP A 431 -14.23 -38.83 -7.24
C ASP A 431 -13.79 -39.42 -5.88
N LYS A 432 -14.74 -39.80 -5.03
CA LYS A 432 -14.51 -40.37 -3.69
C LYS A 432 -15.03 -41.80 -3.53
N ALA A 433 -15.68 -42.38 -4.56
CA ALA A 433 -16.10 -43.78 -4.61
C ALA A 433 -15.08 -44.58 -5.43
#